data_AF-X6HAH9-F1
#
_entry.id   AF-X6HAH9-F1
#
_cell.length_a   1.000
_cell.length_b   1.000
_cell.length_c   1.000
_cell.angle_alpha   90.00
_cell.angle_beta   90.00
_cell.angle_gamma   90.00
#
_symmetry.space_group_name_H-M   'P 1'
#
loop_
_entity.id
_entity.type
_entity.pdbx_description
1 polymer ?
#
loop_
_entity_poly.entity_id
_entity_poly.type
_entity_poly.pdbx_seq_one_letter_code
_entity_poly.pdbx_strand_id
1 'polypeptide(L)'
;MQRLPREVGSWIYDFFYNERAIAYVKIDAQLRTAAKGGNVEHYGLSCLRIGKPVADQLEFMEGLLPCPELPFHMPMVELPSGRVADLHLFADDDCVWLLFLDATAERDNKQRLQQKAYEMTLLQERERQLNEKLHSANEALRKSQEGLSREYQRAESLLLNILPASIAERLKAQKKIADNHAEVSVLFADIVGFTERARSVGAVTTLAILNYFFKAADRLSERHGCEKIKTIGDCVMVVAGLPTARSDHARALTHYAVELRKAVKRELFAGEPIRLRIGIHSGPIVAGVIGKRRFAYDLWGETVNLASRIQTSAEPGEIRISDATRQLLGPKFACDPLEETELRGAGRVRMWRLPA
;
A
#
# COMPACT_ATOMS: atom_id res chain seq x y z
N MET A 1 -50.04 -19.48 -59.69
CA MET A 1 -49.75 -18.29 -58.84
C MET A 1 -50.81 -17.22 -59.11
N GLN A 2 -51.49 -16.73 -58.07
CA GLN A 2 -52.29 -15.48 -58.16
C GLN A 2 -51.38 -14.36 -58.72
N ARG A 3 -51.91 -13.48 -59.58
CA ARG A 3 -51.11 -12.43 -60.25
C ARG A 3 -50.47 -11.52 -59.19
N LEU A 4 -49.18 -11.75 -58.91
CA LEU A 4 -48.35 -10.84 -58.12
C LEU A 4 -48.37 -9.44 -58.77
N PRO A 5 -48.33 -8.36 -57.97
CA PRO A 5 -48.12 -7.02 -58.50
C PRO A 5 -46.86 -6.97 -59.38
N ARG A 6 -46.91 -6.22 -60.49
CA ARG A 6 -45.83 -6.20 -61.49
C ARG A 6 -44.47 -5.82 -60.90
N GLU A 7 -44.46 -4.88 -59.96
CA GLU A 7 -43.25 -4.43 -59.25
C GLU A 7 -42.61 -5.54 -58.42
N VAL A 8 -43.43 -6.30 -57.67
CA VAL A 8 -42.99 -7.45 -56.88
C VAL A 8 -42.48 -8.56 -57.80
N GLY A 9 -43.17 -8.82 -58.90
CA GLY A 9 -42.72 -9.79 -59.91
C GLY A 9 -41.38 -9.40 -60.55
N SER A 10 -41.18 -8.12 -60.87
CA SER A 10 -39.91 -7.62 -61.41
C SER A 10 -38.78 -7.75 -60.40
N TRP A 11 -38.99 -7.35 -59.15
CA TRP A 11 -37.97 -7.46 -58.11
C TRP A 11 -37.59 -8.93 -57.84
N ILE A 12 -38.57 -9.85 -57.75
CA ILE A 12 -38.30 -11.28 -57.60
C ILE A 12 -37.48 -11.77 -58.79
N TYR A 13 -37.87 -11.42 -60.02
CA TYR A 13 -37.13 -11.81 -61.21
C TYR A 13 -35.69 -11.27 -61.19
N ASP A 14 -35.48 -10.01 -60.85
CA ASP A 14 -34.16 -9.38 -60.80
C ASP A 14 -33.28 -9.96 -59.68
N PHE A 15 -33.84 -10.18 -58.49
CA PHE A 15 -33.15 -10.81 -57.36
C PHE A 15 -32.66 -12.22 -57.71
N PHE A 16 -33.51 -13.02 -58.34
CA PHE A 16 -33.18 -14.40 -58.69
C PHE A 16 -32.30 -14.49 -59.95
N TYR A 17 -32.57 -13.69 -60.98
CA TYR A 17 -31.87 -13.78 -62.25
C TYR A 17 -30.54 -13.01 -62.26
N ASN A 18 -30.50 -11.81 -61.68
CA ASN A 18 -29.31 -10.95 -61.70
C ASN A 18 -28.45 -11.11 -60.44
N GLU A 19 -29.04 -11.16 -59.24
CA GLU A 19 -28.25 -11.23 -57.99
C GLU A 19 -27.85 -12.67 -57.62
N ARG A 20 -28.76 -13.64 -57.75
CA ARG A 20 -28.48 -15.08 -57.55
C ARG A 20 -27.91 -15.78 -58.79
N ALA A 21 -27.77 -15.05 -59.89
CA ALA A 21 -27.21 -15.52 -61.15
C ALA A 21 -27.72 -16.91 -61.58
N ILE A 22 -29.03 -17.14 -61.63
CA ILE A 22 -29.61 -18.48 -61.86
C ILE A 22 -29.12 -19.18 -63.13
N ALA A 23 -28.83 -20.47 -63.03
CA ALA A 23 -28.71 -21.37 -64.17
C ALA A 23 -29.52 -22.65 -63.95
N TYR A 24 -29.88 -23.34 -65.03
CA TYR A 24 -30.54 -24.63 -64.95
C TYR A 24 -29.98 -25.62 -65.96
N VAL A 25 -30.12 -26.90 -65.62
CA VAL A 25 -29.87 -28.05 -66.49
C VAL A 25 -31.10 -28.94 -66.45
N LYS A 26 -31.68 -29.23 -67.61
CA LYS A 26 -32.76 -30.21 -67.76
C LYS A 26 -32.15 -31.56 -68.11
N ILE A 27 -32.55 -32.60 -67.38
CA ILE A 27 -32.11 -33.98 -67.51
C ILE A 27 -33.28 -34.80 -68.04
N ASP A 28 -33.08 -35.56 -69.11
CA ASP A 28 -34.11 -36.46 -69.66
C ASP A 28 -34.20 -37.80 -68.92
N ALA A 29 -35.18 -38.62 -69.31
CA ALA A 29 -35.42 -39.96 -68.79
C ALA A 29 -34.23 -40.92 -68.98
N GLN A 30 -33.33 -40.62 -69.93
CA GLN A 30 -32.11 -41.38 -70.19
C GLN A 30 -30.89 -40.82 -69.42
N LEU A 31 -31.12 -39.92 -68.46
CA LEU A 31 -30.11 -39.26 -67.62
C LEU A 31 -29.09 -38.44 -68.42
N ARG A 32 -29.52 -37.90 -69.57
CA ARG A 32 -28.70 -37.05 -70.43
C ARG A 32 -29.12 -35.59 -70.31
N THR A 33 -28.19 -34.69 -70.62
CA THR A 33 -28.48 -33.25 -70.65
C THR A 33 -29.43 -32.95 -71.81
N ALA A 34 -30.69 -32.68 -71.51
CA ALA A 34 -31.71 -32.34 -72.50
C ALA A 34 -31.65 -30.86 -72.88
N ALA A 35 -31.43 -29.98 -71.91
CA ALA A 35 -31.28 -28.55 -72.12
C ALA A 35 -30.44 -27.92 -71.00
N LYS A 36 -29.90 -26.73 -71.25
CA LYS A 36 -29.29 -25.87 -70.24
C LYS A 36 -29.59 -24.41 -70.55
N GLY A 37 -29.66 -23.57 -69.54
CA GLY A 37 -29.96 -22.15 -69.73
C GLY A 37 -29.78 -21.32 -68.47
N GLY A 38 -30.08 -20.02 -68.57
CA GLY A 38 -29.69 -19.04 -67.56
C GLY A 38 -28.20 -18.72 -67.64
N ASN A 39 -27.58 -18.35 -66.52
CA ASN A 39 -26.20 -17.93 -66.44
C ASN A 39 -25.22 -19.12 -66.31
N VAL A 40 -25.25 -20.02 -67.30
CA VAL A 40 -24.43 -21.24 -67.31
C VAL A 40 -22.92 -20.95 -67.28
N GLU A 41 -22.48 -19.81 -67.82
CA GLU A 41 -21.08 -19.41 -67.81
C GLU A 41 -20.60 -19.07 -66.40
N HIS A 42 -21.42 -18.38 -65.61
CA HIS A 42 -21.11 -17.99 -64.23
C HIS A 42 -20.74 -19.17 -63.34
N TYR A 43 -21.39 -20.32 -63.56
CA TYR A 43 -21.11 -21.57 -62.83
C TYR A 43 -20.08 -22.48 -63.49
N GLY A 44 -19.55 -22.13 -64.67
CA GLY A 44 -18.64 -22.99 -65.44
C GLY A 44 -19.34 -24.13 -66.19
N LEU A 45 -20.66 -24.06 -66.38
CA LEU A 45 -21.48 -25.08 -67.05
C LEU A 45 -21.52 -24.92 -68.59
N SER A 46 -20.76 -23.96 -69.14
CA SER A 46 -20.68 -23.72 -70.60
C SER A 46 -20.17 -24.94 -71.37
N CYS A 47 -19.37 -25.80 -70.75
CA CYS A 47 -18.83 -27.02 -71.35
C CYS A 47 -19.83 -28.18 -71.46
N LEU A 48 -20.98 -28.12 -70.77
CA LEU A 48 -22.02 -29.16 -70.82
C LEU A 48 -22.57 -29.33 -72.24
N ARG A 49 -22.55 -30.57 -72.74
CA ARG A 49 -23.01 -30.97 -74.07
C ARG A 49 -24.39 -31.62 -73.97
N ILE A 50 -25.31 -31.11 -74.78
CA ILE A 50 -26.67 -31.68 -74.92
C ILE A 50 -26.56 -33.11 -75.48
N GLY A 51 -27.39 -34.02 -74.96
CA GLY A 51 -27.47 -35.43 -75.36
C GLY A 51 -26.38 -36.33 -74.79
N LYS A 52 -25.47 -35.81 -73.95
CA LYS A 52 -24.47 -36.59 -73.21
C LYS A 52 -24.94 -36.90 -71.78
N PRO A 53 -24.52 -38.03 -71.16
CA PRO A 53 -24.88 -38.35 -69.78
C PRO A 53 -24.50 -37.21 -68.84
N VAL A 54 -25.35 -36.91 -67.86
CA VAL A 54 -25.10 -35.81 -66.91
C VAL A 54 -24.01 -36.18 -65.92
N ALA A 55 -23.99 -37.44 -65.44
CA ALA A 55 -23.00 -37.93 -64.50
C ALA A 55 -21.55 -37.78 -65.02
N ASP A 56 -21.32 -38.01 -66.32
CA ASP A 56 -20.01 -37.85 -66.96
C ASP A 56 -19.52 -36.39 -67.03
N GLN A 57 -20.44 -35.43 -66.85
CA GLN A 57 -20.17 -34.00 -67.06
C GLN A 57 -20.29 -33.18 -65.78
N LEU A 58 -21.01 -33.70 -64.78
CA LEU A 58 -21.18 -33.13 -63.44
C LEU A 58 -20.86 -34.23 -62.43
N GLU A 59 -19.59 -34.32 -62.03
CA GLU A 59 -19.10 -35.35 -61.10
C GLU A 59 -19.89 -35.38 -59.79
N PHE A 60 -20.28 -34.22 -59.25
CA PHE A 60 -21.09 -34.16 -58.03
C PHE A 60 -22.51 -34.74 -58.18
N MET A 61 -22.96 -35.04 -59.40
CA MET A 61 -24.24 -35.72 -59.68
C MET A 61 -24.07 -37.23 -59.86
N GLU A 62 -22.85 -37.72 -59.92
CA GLU A 62 -22.55 -39.15 -59.96
C GLU A 62 -23.03 -39.82 -58.67
N GLY A 63 -23.75 -40.94 -58.79
CA GLY A 63 -24.35 -41.66 -57.65
C GLY A 63 -25.63 -41.04 -57.06
N LEU A 64 -26.00 -39.82 -57.47
CA LEU A 64 -27.27 -39.20 -57.10
C LEU A 64 -28.39 -39.41 -58.14
N LEU A 65 -28.04 -39.82 -59.36
CA LEU A 65 -28.98 -40.10 -60.44
C LEU A 65 -29.22 -41.61 -60.63
N PRO A 66 -30.47 -42.06 -60.87
CA PRO A 66 -31.71 -41.29 -60.84
C PRO A 66 -32.09 -40.89 -59.39
N CYS A 67 -32.51 -39.64 -59.18
CA CYS A 67 -32.87 -39.16 -57.85
C CYS A 67 -34.15 -39.84 -57.34
N PRO A 68 -34.14 -40.48 -56.16
CA PRO A 68 -35.28 -41.27 -55.69
C PRO A 68 -36.42 -40.42 -55.11
N GLU A 69 -36.14 -39.24 -54.55
CA GLU A 69 -37.13 -38.33 -53.97
C GLU A 69 -36.94 -36.90 -54.50
N LEU A 70 -37.95 -36.37 -55.19
CA LEU A 70 -37.98 -35.00 -55.70
C LEU A 70 -39.24 -34.28 -55.16
N PRO A 71 -39.16 -32.99 -54.79
CA PRO A 71 -38.00 -32.10 -54.95
C PRO A 71 -36.87 -32.35 -53.95
N PHE A 72 -35.62 -32.14 -54.37
CA PHE A 72 -34.42 -32.33 -53.55
C PHE A 72 -33.60 -31.04 -53.49
N HIS A 73 -32.95 -30.76 -52.36
CA HIS A 73 -32.16 -29.55 -52.16
C HIS A 73 -30.80 -29.88 -51.57
N MET A 74 -29.74 -29.40 -52.21
CA MET A 74 -28.36 -29.50 -51.74
C MET A 74 -27.80 -28.11 -51.53
N PRO A 75 -27.69 -27.64 -50.27
CA PRO A 75 -27.15 -26.33 -50.00
C PRO A 75 -25.62 -26.32 -50.17
N MET A 76 -25.09 -25.19 -50.64
CA MET A 76 -23.67 -24.85 -50.61
C MET A 76 -22.75 -25.86 -51.31
N VAL A 77 -23.16 -26.34 -52.49
CA VAL A 77 -22.34 -27.23 -53.31
C VAL A 77 -21.25 -26.44 -54.00
N GLU A 78 -20.00 -26.87 -53.81
CA GLU A 78 -18.85 -26.29 -54.48
C GLU A 78 -18.78 -26.80 -55.92
N LEU A 79 -18.71 -25.85 -56.85
CA LEU A 79 -18.70 -26.13 -58.28
C LEU A 79 -17.26 -26.08 -58.81
N PRO A 80 -16.98 -26.73 -59.95
CA PRO A 80 -15.63 -26.74 -60.55
C PRO A 80 -15.08 -25.34 -60.88
N SER A 81 -15.95 -24.33 -61.00
CA SER A 81 -15.58 -22.92 -61.17
C SER A 81 -15.03 -22.25 -59.91
N GLY A 82 -15.04 -22.94 -58.76
CA GLY A 82 -14.67 -22.37 -57.45
C GLY A 82 -15.79 -21.56 -56.78
N ARG A 83 -16.96 -21.49 -57.42
CA ARG A 83 -18.19 -20.89 -56.85
C ARG A 83 -18.96 -21.90 -56.03
N VAL A 84 -19.86 -21.39 -55.19
CA VAL A 84 -20.75 -22.19 -54.36
C VAL A 84 -22.19 -21.91 -54.77
N ALA A 85 -23.00 -22.96 -54.95
CA ALA A 85 -24.41 -22.82 -55.30
C ALA A 85 -25.31 -23.72 -54.45
N ASP A 86 -26.51 -23.24 -54.15
CA ASP A 86 -27.60 -24.07 -53.67
C ASP A 86 -28.25 -24.74 -54.89
N LEU A 87 -28.27 -26.08 -54.88
CA LEU A 87 -28.84 -26.88 -55.95
C LEU A 87 -30.24 -27.32 -55.59
N HIS A 88 -31.20 -27.05 -56.46
CA HIS A 88 -32.58 -27.50 -56.30
C HIS A 88 -32.98 -28.38 -57.46
N LEU A 89 -33.47 -29.58 -57.16
CA LEU A 89 -33.92 -30.55 -58.15
C LEU A 89 -35.43 -30.69 -58.09
N PHE A 90 -36.08 -30.69 -59.25
CA PHE A 90 -37.52 -30.83 -59.39
C PHE A 90 -37.85 -31.86 -60.48
N ALA A 91 -38.92 -32.63 -60.29
CA ALA A 91 -39.46 -33.51 -61.32
C ALA A 91 -40.50 -32.76 -62.16
N ASP A 92 -40.47 -32.98 -63.47
CA ASP A 92 -41.44 -32.45 -64.44
C ASP A 92 -41.58 -33.48 -65.58
N ASP A 93 -42.71 -34.20 -65.60
CA ASP A 93 -42.92 -35.40 -66.41
C ASP A 93 -41.78 -36.43 -66.23
N ASP A 94 -41.20 -36.94 -67.32
CA ASP A 94 -40.04 -37.85 -67.32
C ASP A 94 -38.68 -37.11 -67.26
N CYS A 95 -38.67 -35.83 -66.87
CA CYS A 95 -37.46 -35.01 -66.79
C CYS A 95 -37.18 -34.52 -65.37
N VAL A 96 -35.89 -34.30 -65.07
CA VAL A 96 -35.43 -33.65 -63.84
C VAL A 96 -34.83 -32.29 -64.18
N TRP A 97 -35.29 -31.25 -63.48
CA TRP A 97 -34.73 -29.91 -63.57
C TRP A 97 -33.78 -29.68 -62.40
N LEU A 98 -32.50 -29.42 -62.71
CA LEU A 98 -31.48 -29.03 -61.76
C LEU A 98 -31.28 -27.52 -61.85
N LEU A 99 -31.63 -26.79 -60.80
CA LEU A 99 -31.50 -25.34 -60.68
C LEU A 99 -30.30 -25.00 -59.78
N PHE A 100 -29.52 -24.00 -60.19
CA PHE A 100 -28.36 -23.47 -59.48
C PHE A 100 -28.66 -22.05 -59.02
N LEU A 101 -28.50 -21.79 -57.72
CA LEU A 101 -28.59 -20.45 -57.11
C LEU A 101 -27.24 -20.08 -56.50
N ASP A 102 -26.62 -18.96 -56.88
CA ASP A 102 -25.32 -18.55 -56.34
C ASP A 102 -25.44 -18.26 -54.84
N ALA A 103 -24.63 -18.97 -54.06
CA ALA A 103 -24.53 -18.88 -52.61
C ALA A 103 -23.08 -18.53 -52.17
N THR A 104 -22.23 -18.11 -53.10
CA THR A 104 -20.82 -17.77 -52.85
C THR A 104 -20.70 -16.61 -51.85
N ALA A 105 -21.50 -15.57 -52.00
CA ALA A 105 -21.51 -14.43 -51.10
C ALA A 105 -21.94 -14.82 -49.67
N GLU A 106 -22.94 -15.68 -49.53
CA GLU A 106 -23.36 -16.24 -48.23
C GLU A 106 -22.28 -17.08 -47.59
N ARG A 107 -21.63 -17.97 -48.35
CA ARG A 107 -20.53 -18.82 -47.87
C ARG A 107 -19.37 -17.98 -47.36
N ASP A 108 -18.94 -16.98 -48.11
CA ASP A 108 -17.84 -16.09 -47.74
C ASP A 108 -18.19 -15.22 -46.52
N ASN A 109 -19.41 -14.69 -46.44
CA ASN A 109 -19.89 -13.97 -45.26
C ASN A 109 -19.93 -14.87 -44.03
N LYS A 110 -20.42 -16.11 -44.16
CA LYS A 110 -20.46 -17.08 -43.08
C LYS A 110 -19.05 -17.41 -42.56
N GLN A 111 -18.08 -17.61 -43.46
CA GLN A 111 -16.68 -17.84 -43.08
C GLN A 111 -16.06 -16.63 -42.37
N ARG A 112 -16.26 -15.40 -42.89
CA ARG A 112 -15.77 -14.16 -42.26
C ARG A 112 -16.35 -13.97 -40.85
N LEU A 113 -17.64 -14.24 -40.67
CA LEU A 113 -18.29 -14.17 -39.36
C LEU A 113 -17.72 -15.20 -38.38
N GLN A 114 -17.51 -16.44 -38.84
CA GLN A 114 -16.89 -17.49 -38.03
C GLN A 114 -15.46 -17.13 -37.61
N GLN A 115 -14.65 -16.60 -38.54
CA GLN A 115 -13.29 -16.16 -38.23
C GLN A 115 -13.29 -15.02 -37.21
N LYS A 116 -14.12 -13.98 -37.39
CA LYS A 116 -14.24 -12.87 -36.44
C LYS A 116 -14.70 -13.33 -35.06
N ALA A 117 -15.66 -14.27 -35.00
CA ALA A 117 -16.13 -14.82 -33.73
C ALA A 117 -15.01 -15.55 -32.98
N TYR A 118 -14.17 -16.30 -33.71
CA TYR A 118 -13.01 -16.99 -33.13
C TYR A 118 -11.97 -16.00 -32.59
N GLU A 119 -11.60 -14.99 -33.37
CA GLU A 119 -10.64 -13.95 -32.95
C GLU A 119 -11.14 -13.17 -31.72
N MET A 120 -12.43 -12.82 -31.69
CA MET A 120 -13.04 -12.15 -30.55
C MET A 120 -12.97 -13.00 -29.27
N THR A 121 -13.23 -14.30 -29.39
CA THR A 121 -13.15 -15.23 -28.24
C THR A 121 -11.72 -15.30 -27.70
N LEU A 122 -10.72 -15.35 -28.58
CA LEU A 122 -9.31 -15.37 -28.18
C LEU A 122 -8.90 -14.06 -27.48
N LEU A 123 -9.36 -12.92 -27.97
CA LEU A 123 -9.09 -11.61 -27.37
C LEU A 123 -9.72 -11.49 -25.98
N GLN A 124 -10.97 -11.93 -25.82
CA GLN A 124 -11.66 -11.93 -24.51
C GLN A 124 -10.92 -12.79 -23.48
N GLU A 125 -10.44 -13.97 -23.86
CA GLU A 125 -9.66 -14.82 -22.95
C GLU A 125 -8.34 -14.15 -22.55
N ARG A 126 -7.66 -13.51 -23.51
CA ARG A 126 -6.40 -12.79 -23.23
C ARG A 126 -6.62 -11.57 -22.35
N GLU A 127 -7.71 -10.83 -22.53
CA GLU A 127 -8.11 -9.73 -21.68
C GLU A 127 -8.42 -10.21 -20.26
N ARG A 128 -9.16 -11.33 -20.12
CA ARG A 128 -9.43 -11.94 -18.81
C ARG A 128 -8.14 -12.31 -18.09
N GLN A 129 -7.21 -12.98 -18.77
CA GLN A 129 -5.91 -13.35 -18.20
C GLN A 129 -5.08 -12.13 -17.78
N LEU A 130 -5.11 -11.06 -18.57
CA LEU A 130 -4.41 -9.81 -18.23
C LEU A 130 -5.05 -9.14 -17.01
N ASN A 131 -6.38 -9.12 -16.92
CA ASN A 131 -7.09 -8.57 -15.78
C ASN A 131 -6.82 -9.35 -14.50
N GLU A 132 -6.78 -10.69 -14.55
CA GLU A 132 -6.41 -11.54 -13.41
C GLU A 132 -4.96 -11.30 -12.95
N LYS A 133 -4.02 -11.19 -13.91
CA LYS A 133 -2.62 -10.83 -13.61
C LYS A 133 -2.49 -9.44 -12.99
N LEU A 134 -3.23 -8.46 -13.51
CA LEU A 134 -3.24 -7.11 -12.96
C LEU A 134 -3.81 -7.09 -11.54
N HIS A 135 -4.89 -7.84 -11.28
CA HIS A 135 -5.50 -7.93 -9.95
C HIS A 135 -4.53 -8.54 -8.93
N SER A 136 -3.94 -9.69 -9.27
CA SER A 136 -2.95 -10.35 -8.41
C SER A 136 -1.70 -9.51 -8.16
N ALA A 137 -1.19 -8.81 -9.18
CA ALA A 137 -0.07 -7.87 -9.03
C ALA A 137 -0.42 -6.69 -8.10
N ASN A 138 -1.62 -6.10 -8.27
CA ASN A 138 -2.09 -5.02 -7.41
C ASN A 138 -2.26 -5.48 -5.95
N GLU A 139 -2.80 -6.67 -5.71
CA GLU A 139 -2.91 -7.24 -4.37
C GLU A 139 -1.53 -7.48 -3.73
N ALA A 140 -0.59 -8.04 -4.49
CA ALA A 140 0.78 -8.26 -4.01
C ALA A 140 1.47 -6.92 -3.67
N LEU A 141 1.31 -5.90 -4.53
CA LEU A 141 1.84 -4.56 -4.29
C LEU A 141 1.23 -3.94 -3.04
N ARG A 142 -0.10 -4.06 -2.85
CA ARG A 142 -0.79 -3.54 -1.66
C ARG A 142 -0.28 -4.20 -0.38
N LYS A 143 -0.13 -5.53 -0.37
CA LYS A 143 0.43 -6.27 0.77
C LYS A 143 1.87 -5.82 1.08
N SER A 144 2.69 -5.61 0.05
CA SER A 144 4.06 -5.10 0.22
C SER A 144 4.08 -3.69 0.81
N GLN A 145 3.22 -2.79 0.32
CA GLN A 145 3.08 -1.43 0.85
C GLN A 145 2.61 -1.42 2.31
N GLU A 146 1.63 -2.24 2.66
CA GLU A 146 1.16 -2.40 4.04
C GLU A 146 2.28 -2.92 4.96
N GLY A 147 3.06 -3.90 4.49
CA GLY A 147 4.22 -4.43 5.20
C GLY A 147 5.28 -3.36 5.46
N LEU A 148 5.69 -2.64 4.40
CA LEU A 148 6.68 -1.57 4.48
C LEU A 148 6.23 -0.44 5.42
N SER A 149 4.94 -0.06 5.37
CA SER A 149 4.37 0.97 6.24
C SER A 149 4.45 0.58 7.72
N ARG A 150 4.13 -0.69 8.05
CA ARG A 150 4.25 -1.20 9.43
C ARG A 150 5.70 -1.22 9.92
N GLU A 151 6.63 -1.65 9.07
CA GLU A 151 8.06 -1.62 9.41
C GLU A 151 8.56 -0.20 9.61
N TYR A 152 8.14 0.73 8.76
CA TYR A 152 8.47 2.15 8.88
C TYR A 152 7.96 2.74 10.20
N GLN A 153 6.68 2.54 10.53
CA GLN A 153 6.09 3.00 11.79
C GLN A 153 6.80 2.42 13.02
N ARG A 154 7.18 1.14 12.96
CA ARG A 154 7.92 0.48 14.04
C ARG A 154 9.32 1.07 14.21
N ALA A 155 10.03 1.29 13.10
CA ALA A 155 11.35 1.92 13.13
C ALA A 155 11.28 3.36 13.66
N GLU A 156 10.27 4.12 13.25
CA GLU A 156 10.04 5.49 13.70
C GLU A 156 9.72 5.56 15.20
N SER A 157 8.81 4.72 15.69
CA SER A 157 8.50 4.66 17.12
C SER A 157 9.73 4.30 17.97
N LEU A 158 10.57 3.37 17.52
CA LEU A 158 11.80 3.02 18.22
C LEU A 158 12.81 4.16 18.23
N LEU A 159 12.91 4.93 17.15
CA LEU A 159 13.79 6.10 17.10
C LEU A 159 13.33 7.18 18.08
N LEU A 160 12.02 7.43 18.13
CA LEU A 160 11.40 8.42 19.04
C LEU A 160 11.45 8.01 20.52
N ASN A 161 11.60 6.71 20.81
CA ASN A 161 11.84 6.23 22.18
C ASN A 161 13.28 6.52 22.68
N ILE A 162 14.21 6.85 21.78
CA ILE A 162 15.63 7.08 22.08
C ILE A 162 15.99 8.56 21.99
N LEU A 163 15.39 9.27 21.02
CA LEU A 163 15.68 10.66 20.73
C LEU A 163 14.39 11.49 20.74
N PRO A 164 14.42 12.72 21.25
CA PRO A 164 13.31 13.64 21.10
C PRO A 164 12.95 13.84 19.62
N ALA A 165 11.66 14.04 19.31
CA ALA A 165 11.17 14.10 17.93
C ALA A 165 11.89 15.13 17.05
N SER A 166 12.14 16.33 17.57
CA SER A 166 12.86 17.39 16.86
C SER A 166 14.32 17.04 16.55
N ILE A 167 14.96 16.23 17.41
CA ILE A 167 16.33 15.73 17.25
C ILE A 167 16.34 14.58 16.24
N ALA A 168 15.37 13.66 16.32
CA ALA A 168 15.21 12.56 15.37
C ALA A 168 15.03 13.05 13.92
N GLU A 169 14.19 14.06 13.70
CA GLU A 169 13.99 14.66 12.37
C GLU A 169 15.26 15.31 11.81
N ARG A 170 16.02 16.02 12.66
CA ARG A 170 17.30 16.61 12.25
C ARG A 170 18.34 15.54 11.92
N LEU A 171 18.33 14.42 12.64
CA LEU A 171 19.23 13.30 12.39
C LEU A 171 18.88 12.60 11.06
N LYS A 172 17.59 12.38 10.78
CA LYS A 172 17.10 11.90 9.47
C LYS A 172 17.56 12.81 8.32
N ALA A 173 17.58 14.13 8.55
CA ALA A 173 18.08 15.12 7.59
C ALA A 173 19.62 15.23 7.51
N GLN A 174 20.38 14.35 8.18
CA GLN A 174 21.84 14.35 8.24
C GLN A 174 22.47 15.68 8.70
N LYS A 175 21.74 16.46 9.51
CA LYS A 175 22.26 17.72 10.05
C LYS A 175 23.12 17.45 11.30
N LYS A 176 24.17 18.24 11.49
CA LYS A 176 24.95 18.23 12.73
C LYS A 176 24.06 18.71 13.88
N ILE A 177 24.03 17.94 14.98
CA ILE A 177 23.24 18.25 16.17
C ILE A 177 24.23 18.55 17.30
N ALA A 178 24.58 19.83 17.39
CA ALA A 178 25.42 20.41 18.43
C ALA A 178 24.94 21.85 18.61
N ASP A 179 24.08 22.04 19.61
CA ASP A 179 23.38 23.30 19.84
C ASP A 179 23.85 23.90 21.17
N ASN A 180 24.19 25.18 21.13
CA ASN A 180 24.42 25.95 22.34
C ASN A 180 23.09 26.53 22.80
N HIS A 181 22.73 26.30 24.05
CA HIS A 181 21.52 26.86 24.63
C HIS A 181 21.90 27.82 25.74
N ALA A 182 21.40 29.06 25.61
CA ALA A 182 21.76 30.16 26.48
C ALA A 182 21.25 29.96 27.92
N GLU A 183 20.07 29.35 28.09
CA GLU A 183 19.46 29.20 29.41
C GLU A 183 18.51 28.00 29.44
N VAL A 184 18.80 27.05 30.32
CA VAL A 184 17.98 25.86 30.61
C VAL A 184 17.99 25.58 32.10
N SER A 185 17.10 24.72 32.60
CA SER A 185 17.20 24.19 33.96
C SER A 185 17.49 22.68 33.92
N VAL A 186 18.46 22.24 34.71
CA VAL A 186 18.89 20.84 34.82
C VAL A 186 18.61 20.35 36.23
N LEU A 187 18.04 19.15 36.32
CA LEU A 187 17.72 18.46 37.56
C LEU A 187 18.45 17.12 37.62
N PHE A 188 19.05 16.84 38.77
CA PHE A 188 19.50 15.51 39.16
C PHE A 188 18.67 15.04 40.34
N ALA A 189 18.19 13.80 40.29
CA ALA A 189 17.45 13.15 41.38
C ALA A 189 18.00 11.76 41.65
N ASP A 190 18.39 11.49 42.88
CA ASP A 190 19.10 10.27 43.31
C ASP A 190 18.40 9.59 44.49
N ILE A 191 18.40 8.26 44.55
CA ILE A 191 17.73 7.50 45.62
C ILE A 191 18.67 7.38 46.82
N VAL A 192 18.22 7.87 47.97
CA VAL A 192 19.02 7.81 49.20
C VAL A 192 19.25 6.36 49.62
N GLY A 193 20.52 6.03 49.85
CA GLY A 193 20.95 4.72 50.36
C GLY A 193 20.72 3.57 49.39
N PHE A 194 20.62 3.84 48.09
CA PHE A 194 20.27 2.82 47.09
C PHE A 194 21.18 1.60 47.15
N THR A 195 22.51 1.79 47.14
CA THR A 195 23.48 0.69 47.12
C THR A 195 23.32 -0.25 48.32
N GLU A 196 23.13 0.29 49.51
CA GLU A 196 22.93 -0.49 50.74
C GLU A 196 21.61 -1.25 50.72
N ARG A 197 20.52 -0.56 50.35
CA ARG A 197 19.18 -1.15 50.27
C ARG A 197 19.09 -2.23 49.19
N ALA A 198 19.72 -2.03 48.05
CA ALA A 198 19.77 -3.00 46.96
C ALA A 198 20.42 -4.33 47.38
N ARG A 199 21.46 -4.28 48.24
CA ARG A 199 22.11 -5.49 48.78
C ARG A 199 21.18 -6.28 49.70
N SER A 200 20.21 -5.63 50.35
CA SER A 200 19.30 -6.27 51.31
C SER A 200 18.08 -6.97 50.69
N VAL A 201 17.61 -6.53 49.51
CA VAL A 201 16.34 -7.03 48.91
C VAL A 201 16.52 -7.85 47.63
N GLY A 202 17.75 -7.98 47.13
CA GLY A 202 18.07 -8.75 45.92
C GLY A 202 17.74 -8.03 44.60
N ALA A 203 18.18 -8.65 43.49
CA ALA A 203 18.17 -8.01 42.17
C ALA A 203 16.76 -7.74 41.61
N VAL A 204 15.82 -8.66 41.79
CA VAL A 204 14.45 -8.54 41.25
C VAL A 204 13.72 -7.35 41.89
N THR A 205 13.73 -7.26 43.21
CA THR A 205 13.11 -6.14 43.95
C THR A 205 13.82 -4.83 43.64
N THR A 206 15.15 -4.83 43.59
CA THR A 206 15.93 -3.63 43.23
C THR A 206 15.54 -3.10 41.84
N LEU A 207 15.42 -3.99 40.84
CA LEU A 207 15.03 -3.62 39.49
C LEU A 207 13.58 -3.11 39.43
N ALA A 208 12.67 -3.69 40.21
CA ALA A 208 11.29 -3.22 40.31
C ALA A 208 11.22 -1.77 40.85
N ILE A 209 12.04 -1.45 41.87
CA ILE A 209 12.12 -0.10 42.45
C ILE A 209 12.70 0.90 41.44
N LEU A 210 13.79 0.53 40.72
CA LEU A 210 14.34 1.38 39.66
C LEU A 210 13.30 1.64 38.56
N ASN A 211 12.61 0.60 38.10
CA ASN A 211 11.56 0.73 37.10
C ASN A 211 10.41 1.62 37.58
N TYR A 212 10.01 1.52 38.85
CA TYR A 212 8.99 2.38 39.43
C TYR A 212 9.43 3.85 39.43
N PHE A 213 10.66 4.12 39.89
CA PHE A 213 11.23 5.47 39.91
C PHE A 213 11.34 6.07 38.51
N PHE A 214 11.91 5.33 37.55
CA PHE A 214 12.09 5.82 36.19
C PHE A 214 10.77 6.02 35.45
N LYS A 215 9.77 5.14 35.66
CA LYS A 215 8.41 5.35 35.11
C LYS A 215 7.73 6.59 35.70
N ALA A 216 7.91 6.86 36.99
CA ALA A 216 7.41 8.08 37.59
C ALA A 216 8.08 9.32 36.96
N ALA A 217 9.39 9.25 36.74
CA ALA A 217 10.14 10.30 36.08
C ALA A 217 9.68 10.53 34.63
N ASP A 218 9.44 9.47 33.86
CA ASP A 218 8.94 9.52 32.48
C ASP A 218 7.56 10.19 32.39
N ARG A 219 6.61 9.70 33.20
CA ARG A 219 5.25 10.25 33.24
C ARG A 219 5.23 11.74 33.60
N LEU A 220 6.09 12.16 34.53
CA LEU A 220 6.19 13.56 34.91
C LEU A 220 6.88 14.41 33.84
N SER A 221 7.79 13.81 33.05
CA SER A 221 8.48 14.51 31.97
C SER A 221 7.48 14.91 30.90
N GLU A 222 6.61 13.98 30.50
CA GLU A 222 5.47 14.25 29.61
C GLU A 222 4.53 15.32 30.17
N ARG A 223 4.12 15.19 31.44
CA ARG A 223 3.16 16.12 32.07
C ARG A 223 3.67 17.54 32.16
N HIS A 224 4.93 17.72 32.55
CA HIS A 224 5.51 19.04 32.78
C HIS A 224 6.23 19.59 31.56
N GLY A 225 6.26 18.88 30.42
CA GLY A 225 7.02 19.29 29.23
C GLY A 225 8.52 19.41 29.52
N CYS A 226 9.05 18.45 30.27
CA CYS A 226 10.47 18.28 30.57
C CYS A 226 11.00 17.07 29.81
N GLU A 227 12.31 16.98 29.61
CA GLU A 227 12.96 15.90 28.87
C GLU A 227 13.86 15.10 29.81
N LYS A 228 13.66 13.77 29.87
CA LYS A 228 14.56 12.87 30.59
C LYS A 228 15.76 12.56 29.71
N ILE A 229 16.93 13.06 30.07
CA ILE A 229 18.16 12.90 29.26
C ILE A 229 18.73 11.49 29.40
N LYS A 230 18.96 11.05 30.65
CA LYS A 230 19.54 9.74 30.92
C LYS A 230 19.34 9.32 32.36
N THR A 231 19.65 8.05 32.62
CA THR A 231 19.84 7.50 33.95
C THR A 231 21.34 7.25 34.20
N ILE A 232 21.78 7.44 35.44
CA ILE A 232 23.16 7.21 35.88
C ILE A 232 23.09 6.41 37.17
N GLY A 233 23.16 5.08 37.06
CA GLY A 233 22.87 4.21 38.21
C GLY A 233 21.42 4.39 38.66
N ASP A 234 21.23 4.79 39.91
CA ASP A 234 19.95 5.12 40.54
C ASP A 234 19.58 6.62 40.46
N CYS A 235 20.39 7.41 39.75
CA CYS A 235 20.12 8.82 39.50
C CYS A 235 19.43 9.04 38.15
N VAL A 236 18.52 10.01 38.09
CA VAL A 236 17.88 10.52 36.87
C VAL A 236 18.34 11.95 36.60
N MET A 237 18.66 12.23 35.34
CA MET A 237 18.92 13.56 34.82
C MET A 237 17.77 14.04 33.93
N VAL A 238 17.19 15.19 34.28
CA VAL A 238 16.05 15.80 33.57
C VAL A 238 16.39 17.24 33.23
N VAL A 239 15.90 17.72 32.09
CA VAL A 239 16.07 19.11 31.66
C VAL A 239 14.72 19.73 31.31
N ALA A 240 14.59 21.03 31.56
CA ALA A 240 13.53 21.87 31.02
C ALA A 240 14.16 23.01 30.21
N GLY A 241 13.51 23.40 29.11
CA GLY A 241 14.10 24.32 28.13
C GLY A 241 14.73 23.62 26.92
N LEU A 242 14.70 22.29 26.87
CA LEU A 242 15.18 21.46 25.77
C LEU A 242 14.24 20.28 25.50
N PRO A 243 14.23 19.74 24.26
CA PRO A 243 14.81 20.35 23.05
C PRO A 243 14.06 21.61 22.59
N THR A 244 12.84 21.81 23.13
CA THR A 244 12.01 22.98 22.87
C THR A 244 12.24 24.03 23.94
N ALA A 245 12.66 25.22 23.53
CA ALA A 245 12.85 26.35 24.44
C ALA A 245 11.51 26.73 25.09
N ARG A 246 11.57 27.10 26.37
CA ARG A 246 10.43 27.59 27.14
C ARG A 246 10.92 28.60 28.16
N SER A 247 10.15 29.65 28.43
CA SER A 247 10.53 30.71 29.37
C SER A 247 10.32 30.34 30.83
N ASP A 248 9.45 29.37 31.13
CA ASP A 248 9.14 28.94 32.49
C ASP A 248 9.86 27.64 32.89
N HIS A 249 10.99 27.34 32.24
CA HIS A 249 11.75 26.10 32.43
C HIS A 249 12.09 25.82 33.89
N ALA A 250 12.56 26.83 34.64
CA ALA A 250 12.85 26.70 36.07
C ALA A 250 11.61 26.31 36.88
N ARG A 251 10.48 26.99 36.65
CA ARG A 251 9.21 26.72 37.33
C ARG A 251 8.67 25.33 37.02
N ALA A 252 8.70 24.94 35.75
CA ALA A 252 8.26 23.62 35.30
C ALA A 252 9.07 22.51 35.97
N LEU A 253 10.40 22.63 35.97
CA LEU A 253 11.28 21.63 36.55
C LEU A 253 11.21 21.57 38.07
N THR A 254 10.94 22.71 38.72
CA THR A 254 10.67 22.75 40.15
C THR A 254 9.35 22.06 40.51
N HIS A 255 8.27 22.29 39.77
CA HIS A 255 7.00 21.56 39.99
C HIS A 255 7.16 20.06 39.73
N TYR A 256 7.87 19.70 38.67
CA TYR A 256 8.27 18.33 38.37
C TYR A 256 8.97 17.69 39.58
N ALA A 257 9.96 18.37 40.18
CA ALA A 257 10.73 17.85 41.31
C ALA A 257 9.85 17.57 42.54
N VAL A 258 8.93 18.49 42.85
CA VAL A 258 8.00 18.35 43.98
C VAL A 258 7.05 17.17 43.76
N GLU A 259 6.52 17.01 42.55
CA GLU A 259 5.66 15.87 42.22
C GLU A 259 6.44 14.55 42.21
N LEU A 260 7.68 14.53 41.71
CA LEU A 260 8.52 13.34 41.71
C LEU A 260 8.83 12.87 43.14
N ARG A 261 9.23 13.79 44.02
CA ARG A 261 9.42 13.52 45.46
C ARG A 261 8.18 12.91 46.09
N LYS A 262 6.99 13.45 45.79
CA LYS A 262 5.71 12.95 46.32
C LYS A 262 5.32 11.60 45.74
N ALA A 263 5.59 11.36 44.46
CA ALA A 263 5.27 10.12 43.78
C ALA A 263 6.08 8.96 44.37
N VAL A 264 7.40 9.11 44.51
CA VAL A 264 8.24 8.00 44.95
C VAL A 264 8.08 7.65 46.42
N LYS A 265 7.73 8.63 47.27
CA LYS A 265 7.52 8.43 48.72
C LYS A 265 6.41 7.42 49.02
N ARG A 266 5.53 7.14 48.04
CA ARG A 266 4.43 6.17 48.17
C ARG A 266 4.92 4.72 48.17
N GLU A 267 6.13 4.46 47.69
CA GLU A 267 6.70 3.12 47.66
C GLU A 267 7.75 2.86 48.72
N LEU A 268 7.83 1.58 49.10
CA LEU A 268 8.79 1.08 50.07
C LEU A 268 9.95 0.36 49.37
N PHE A 269 11.17 0.62 49.83
CA PHE A 269 12.35 -0.10 49.40
C PHE A 269 13.14 -0.54 50.63
N ALA A 270 13.36 -1.85 50.78
CA ALA A 270 13.89 -2.43 52.02
C ALA A 270 13.10 -2.02 53.29
N GLY A 271 11.76 -1.91 53.20
CA GLY A 271 10.88 -1.59 54.33
C GLY A 271 10.73 -0.10 54.66
N GLU A 272 11.50 0.78 54.03
CA GLU A 272 11.42 2.24 54.25
C GLU A 272 10.86 2.99 53.03
N PRO A 273 10.16 4.12 53.22
CA PRO A 273 9.77 5.00 52.12
C PRO A 273 10.96 5.47 51.29
N ILE A 274 10.80 5.53 49.98
CA ILE A 274 11.85 6.09 49.10
C ILE A 274 12.00 7.59 49.38
N ARG A 275 13.23 8.01 49.65
CA ARG A 275 13.64 9.42 49.76
C ARG A 275 14.59 9.75 48.63
N LEU A 276 14.44 10.94 48.06
CA LEU A 276 15.32 11.43 47.01
C LEU A 276 16.17 12.58 47.52
N ARG A 277 17.38 12.70 46.97
CA ARG A 277 18.13 13.95 46.96
C ARG A 277 17.93 14.59 45.59
N ILE A 278 17.42 15.81 45.54
CA ILE A 278 17.17 16.50 44.27
C ILE A 278 17.94 17.82 44.25
N GLY A 279 18.67 18.06 43.16
CA GLY A 279 19.38 19.31 42.91
C GLY A 279 18.98 19.91 41.57
N ILE A 280 18.73 21.22 41.55
CA ILE A 280 18.34 21.96 40.35
C ILE A 280 19.25 23.18 40.15
N HIS A 281 19.80 23.33 38.96
CA HIS A 281 20.55 24.51 38.56
C HIS A 281 20.14 24.97 37.17
N SER A 282 20.24 26.28 36.93
CA SER A 282 19.88 26.89 35.65
C SER A 282 21.04 27.69 35.10
N GLY A 283 21.26 27.59 33.79
CA GLY A 283 22.36 28.25 33.11
C GLY A 283 22.58 27.71 31.69
N PRO A 284 23.67 28.15 31.02
CA PRO A 284 23.96 27.76 29.66
C PRO A 284 24.49 26.33 29.56
N ILE A 285 24.14 25.64 28.48
CA ILE A 285 24.63 24.29 28.18
C ILE A 285 25.02 24.15 26.70
N VAL A 286 25.71 23.06 26.42
CA VAL A 286 25.85 22.51 25.06
C VAL A 286 25.08 21.20 25.01
N ALA A 287 24.17 21.06 24.05
CA ALA A 287 23.42 19.83 23.82
C ALA A 287 23.81 19.24 22.46
N GLY A 288 23.77 17.93 22.32
CA GLY A 288 24.11 17.30 21.05
C GLY A 288 23.93 15.80 21.03
N VAL A 289 24.01 15.24 19.82
CA VAL A 289 23.96 13.79 19.61
C VAL A 289 25.38 13.26 19.40
N ILE A 290 25.77 12.31 20.25
CA ILE A 290 27.04 11.59 20.13
C ILE A 290 26.82 10.14 19.69
N GLY A 291 27.87 9.57 19.09
CA GLY A 291 27.91 8.16 18.68
C GLY A 291 27.51 7.95 17.22
N LYS A 292 28.18 7.00 16.55
CA LYS A 292 27.91 6.60 15.15
C LYS A 292 26.97 5.39 15.04
N ARG A 293 26.94 4.54 16.07
CA ARG A 293 26.13 3.31 16.12
C ARG A 293 25.08 3.31 17.24
N ARG A 294 25.38 3.94 18.36
CA ARG A 294 24.47 4.15 19.49
C ARG A 294 24.34 5.65 19.68
N PHE A 295 23.34 6.24 19.03
CA PHE A 295 23.06 7.67 19.19
C PHE A 295 22.60 7.92 20.62
N ALA A 296 23.20 8.91 21.27
CA ALA A 296 22.74 9.41 22.57
C ALA A 296 22.67 10.93 22.50
N TYR A 297 21.50 11.48 22.81
CA TYR A 297 21.34 12.92 23.03
C TYR A 297 21.75 13.23 24.47
N ASP A 298 22.67 14.17 24.64
CA ASP A 298 23.28 14.44 25.93
C ASP A 298 23.62 15.93 26.09
N LEU A 299 23.83 16.35 27.34
CA LEU A 299 24.14 17.73 27.73
C LEU A 299 25.52 17.82 28.39
N TRP A 300 26.25 18.87 28.06
CA TRP A 300 27.55 19.19 28.63
C TRP A 300 27.60 20.65 29.07
N GLY A 301 28.47 20.93 30.04
CA GLY A 301 28.71 22.28 30.54
C GLY A 301 28.81 22.34 32.06
N GLU A 302 29.24 23.49 32.56
CA GLU A 302 29.33 23.75 33.99
C GLU A 302 27.97 23.63 34.68
N THR A 303 26.89 24.04 34.01
CA THR A 303 25.53 23.94 34.54
C THR A 303 25.14 22.50 34.91
N VAL A 304 25.52 21.51 34.08
CA VAL A 304 25.24 20.09 34.36
C VAL A 304 26.02 19.62 35.59
N ASN A 305 27.31 19.99 35.66
CA ASN A 305 28.18 19.61 36.78
C ASN A 305 27.73 20.24 38.11
N LEU A 306 27.33 21.52 38.09
CA LEU A 306 26.85 22.21 39.27
C LEU A 306 25.49 21.66 39.74
N ALA A 307 24.57 21.33 38.84
CA ALA A 307 23.31 20.67 39.18
C ALA A 307 23.54 19.35 39.94
N SER A 308 24.46 18.51 39.46
CA SER A 308 24.83 17.25 40.10
C SER A 308 25.46 17.47 41.49
N ARG A 309 26.32 18.47 41.65
CA ARG A 309 26.93 18.82 42.95
C ARG A 309 25.90 19.33 43.96
N ILE A 310 24.95 20.15 43.50
CA ILE A 310 23.84 20.62 44.34
C ILE A 310 23.00 19.43 44.81
N GLN A 311 22.69 18.48 43.93
CA GLN A 311 21.99 17.25 44.29
C GLN A 311 22.76 16.45 45.34
N THR A 312 24.07 16.26 45.14
CA THR A 312 24.92 15.49 46.06
C THR A 312 24.97 16.12 47.45
N SER A 313 24.93 17.45 47.54
CA SER A 313 24.93 18.15 48.83
C SER A 313 23.60 18.07 49.57
N ALA A 314 22.49 17.78 48.88
CA ALA A 314 21.13 17.79 49.45
C ALA A 314 20.94 16.74 50.56
N GLU A 315 20.14 17.08 51.57
CA GLU A 315 19.74 16.14 52.61
C GLU A 315 18.69 15.14 52.09
N PRO A 316 18.53 13.96 52.74
CA PRO A 316 17.51 12.99 52.35
C PRO A 316 16.07 13.56 52.34
N GLY A 317 15.45 13.57 51.16
CA GLY A 317 14.11 14.12 50.95
C GLY A 317 14.09 15.62 50.58
N GLU A 318 15.25 16.26 50.53
CA GLU A 318 15.39 17.67 50.22
C GLU A 318 15.44 17.92 48.70
N ILE A 319 14.88 19.07 48.29
CA ILE A 319 15.07 19.62 46.95
C ILE A 319 15.84 20.91 47.10
N ARG A 320 17.08 20.93 46.62
CA ARG A 320 17.94 22.11 46.59
C ARG A 320 17.97 22.75 45.22
N ILE A 321 17.98 24.07 45.19
CA ILE A 321 18.11 24.85 43.98
C ILE A 321 19.26 25.87 44.12
N SER A 322 19.96 26.15 43.02
CA SER A 322 20.94 27.23 42.98
C SER A 322 20.29 28.61 43.07
N ASP A 323 21.08 29.64 43.40
CA ASP A 323 20.65 31.03 43.34
C ASP A 323 20.16 31.45 41.94
N ALA A 324 20.83 31.00 40.88
CA ALA A 324 20.39 31.26 39.50
C ALA A 324 18.96 30.75 39.23
N THR A 325 18.65 29.52 39.66
CA THR A 325 17.29 28.98 39.58
C THR A 325 16.31 29.78 40.43
N ARG A 326 16.71 30.21 41.64
CA ARG A 326 15.87 31.02 42.53
C ARG A 326 15.47 32.36 41.90
N GLN A 327 16.40 33.01 41.19
CA GLN A 327 16.13 34.26 40.49
C GLN A 327 15.07 34.09 39.41
N LEU A 328 15.17 33.01 38.62
CA LEU A 328 14.19 32.68 37.56
C LEU A 328 12.78 32.35 38.09
N LEU A 329 12.68 31.76 39.27
CA LEU A 329 11.39 31.49 39.92
C LEU A 329 10.68 32.76 40.41
N GLY A 330 11.43 33.86 40.57
CA GLY A 330 10.92 35.14 41.05
C GLY A 330 10.61 35.15 42.56
N PRO A 331 10.47 36.33 43.18
CA PRO A 331 10.44 36.48 44.65
C PRO A 331 9.25 35.77 45.32
N LYS A 332 8.14 35.60 44.61
CA LYS A 332 6.90 34.99 45.11
C LYS A 332 6.97 33.47 45.29
N PHE A 333 7.97 32.81 44.71
CA PHE A 333 8.14 31.36 44.87
C PHE A 333 8.75 31.07 46.24
N ALA A 334 8.09 30.23 47.03
CA ALA A 334 8.54 29.89 48.38
C ALA A 334 9.80 29.02 48.34
N CYS A 335 10.91 29.56 48.84
CA CYS A 335 12.17 28.87 49.02
C CYS A 335 12.82 29.38 50.30
N ASP A 336 13.38 28.48 51.11
CA ASP A 336 14.15 28.88 52.28
C ASP A 336 15.64 29.01 51.91
N PRO A 337 16.34 30.07 52.32
CA PRO A 337 17.77 30.21 52.07
C PRO A 337 18.56 29.18 52.88
N LEU A 338 19.65 28.70 52.29
CA LEU A 338 20.65 27.86 52.97
C LEU A 338 21.96 28.64 53.14
N GLU A 339 22.78 28.24 54.11
CA GLU A 339 24.13 28.77 54.26
C GLU A 339 24.98 28.45 53.02
N GLU A 340 25.88 29.37 52.67
CA GLU A 340 26.81 29.16 51.56
C GLU A 340 27.69 27.95 51.83
N THR A 341 27.62 26.97 50.93
CA THR A 341 28.37 25.73 51.05
C THR A 341 29.47 25.70 50.00
N GLU A 342 30.65 25.25 50.38
CA GLU A 342 31.73 25.03 49.43
C GLU A 342 31.50 23.73 48.65
N LEU A 343 31.26 23.87 47.35
CA LEU A 343 31.10 22.73 46.45
C LEU A 343 32.40 22.51 45.68
N ARG A 344 32.90 21.27 45.71
CA ARG A 344 34.17 20.88 45.07
C ARG A 344 34.25 21.37 43.63
N GLY A 345 35.19 22.27 43.34
CA GLY A 345 35.43 22.81 42.01
C GLY A 345 34.36 23.79 41.49
N ALA A 346 33.46 24.29 42.34
CA ALA A 346 32.54 25.40 42.04
C ALA A 346 32.68 26.56 43.05
N GLY A 347 33.50 26.38 44.11
CA GLY A 347 33.67 27.39 45.15
C GLY A 347 32.47 27.46 46.10
N ARG A 348 32.28 28.62 46.74
CA ARG A 348 31.13 28.87 47.61
C ARG A 348 29.88 29.12 46.78
N VAL A 349 28.86 28.31 47.00
CA VAL A 349 27.60 28.38 46.26
C VAL A 349 26.46 28.66 47.23
N ARG A 350 25.70 29.70 46.94
CA ARG A 350 24.43 29.99 47.62
C ARG A 350 23.33 29.11 47.05
N MET A 351 22.62 28.44 47.96
CA MET A 351 21.56 27.50 47.61
C MET A 351 20.29 27.83 48.39
N TRP A 352 19.19 27.31 47.90
CA TRP A 352 17.88 27.43 48.51
C TRP A 352 17.23 26.06 48.59
N ARG A 353 16.43 25.81 49.62
CA ARG A 353 15.62 24.60 49.73
C ARG A 353 14.17 24.90 49.40
N LEU A 354 13.50 23.96 48.74
CA LEU A 354 12.06 24.02 48.54
C LEU A 354 11.32 23.45 49.75
N PRO A 355 10.16 23.99 50.12
CA PRO A 355 9.36 23.48 51.22
C PRO A 355 8.93 22.01 50.99
N ALA A 356 8.74 21.29 52.09
CA ALA A 356 8.42 19.86 52.13
C ALA A 356 7.01 19.52 51.59
#